data_AF-A0A5C4X7X1-F1
#
_entry.id   AF-A0A5C4X7X1-F1
#
_cell.length_a   1.000
_cell.length_b   1.000
_cell.length_c   1.000
_cell.angle_alpha   90.00
_cell.angle_beta   90.00
_cell.angle_gamma   90.00
#
_symmetry.space_group_name_H-M   'P 1'
#
loop_
_entity.id
_entity.type
_entity.pdbx_description
1 polymer ?
#
loop_
_entity_poly.entity_id
_entity_poly.type
_entity_poly.pdbx_seq_one_letter_code
_entity_poly.pdbx_strand_id
1 'polypeptide(L)' 'MPSETISREEFSVLVDRAGLKLDEAQFEAMRGSYVHIRALTDLLRVPRSRKTEGAHVFHAPMPSADKQSASADTSISKE' A
#
# COMPACT_ATOMS: atom_id res chain seq x y z
N MET A 1 -7.67 -27.14 -13.03
CA MET A 1 -7.88 -26.43 -14.31
C MET A 1 -6.63 -25.62 -14.58
N PRO A 2 -5.88 -25.84 -15.66
CA PRO A 2 -4.77 -24.96 -15.99
C PRO A 2 -5.37 -23.58 -16.29
N SER A 3 -5.12 -22.64 -15.39
CA SER A 3 -5.48 -21.25 -15.62
C SER A 3 -4.77 -20.79 -16.89
N GLU A 4 -5.54 -20.29 -17.85
CA GLU A 4 -5.03 -19.78 -19.11
C GLU A 4 -3.90 -18.79 -18.83
N THR A 5 -2.74 -19.03 -19.42
CA THR A 5 -1.61 -18.12 -19.32
C THR A 5 -1.98 -16.86 -20.08
N ILE A 6 -1.87 -15.69 -19.43
CA ILE A 6 -2.17 -14.38 -20.04
C ILE A 6 -1.49 -14.26 -21.41
N SER A 7 -2.18 -13.70 -22.40
CA SER A 7 -1.59 -13.55 -23.72
C SER A 7 -0.33 -12.68 -23.68
N ARG A 8 0.56 -12.87 -24.66
CA ARG A 8 1.80 -12.11 -24.77
C ARG A 8 1.53 -10.61 -24.91
N GLU A 9 0.50 -10.25 -25.66
CA GLU A 9 0.06 -8.88 -25.91
C GLU A 9 -0.53 -8.22 -24.66
N GLU A 10 -1.33 -8.94 -23.88
CA GLU A 10 -1.87 -8.39 -22.63
C GLU A 10 -0.77 -8.24 -21.58
N PHE A 11 0.19 -9.18 -21.54
CA PHE A 11 1.30 -9.11 -20.60
C PHE A 11 2.28 -7.99 -20.94
N SER A 12 2.54 -7.70 -22.22
CA SER A 12 3.40 -6.58 -22.62
C SER A 12 2.85 -5.24 -22.15
N VAL A 13 1.54 -5.03 -22.24
CA VAL A 13 0.88 -3.82 -21.69
C VAL A 13 1.13 -3.67 -20.19
N LEU A 14 1.15 -4.77 -19.43
CA LEU A 14 1.44 -4.71 -17.99
C LEU A 14 2.90 -4.37 -17.69
N VAL A 15 3.83 -4.96 -18.45
CA VAL A 15 5.27 -4.69 -18.33
C VAL A 15 5.57 -3.22 -18.64
N ASP A 16 4.98 -2.69 -19.70
CA ASP A 16 5.12 -1.28 -20.11
C ASP A 16 4.59 -0.32 -19.04
N ARG A 17 3.42 -0.61 -18.46
CA ARG A 17 2.83 0.20 -17.39
C ARG A 17 3.65 0.16 -16.10
N ALA A 18 4.30 -0.97 -15.83
CA ALA A 18 5.21 -1.10 -14.70
C ALA A 18 6.58 -0.43 -14.96
N GLY A 19 6.84 0.02 -16.19
CA GLY A 19 8.12 0.61 -16.58
C GLY A 19 9.28 -0.39 -16.54
N LEU A 20 8.99 -1.68 -16.67
CA LEU A 20 9.99 -2.74 -16.59
C LEU A 20 10.68 -2.92 -17.94
N LYS A 21 12.01 -3.01 -17.93
CA LYS A 21 12.81 -3.38 -19.10
C LYS A 21 13.27 -4.82 -18.91
N LEU A 22 12.63 -5.73 -19.63
CA LEU A 22 12.89 -7.16 -19.55
C LEU A 22 13.55 -7.64 -20.85
N ASP A 23 14.48 -8.59 -20.73
CA ASP A 23 14.87 -9.40 -21.88
C ASP A 23 13.80 -10.46 -22.20
N GLU A 24 13.91 -11.13 -23.35
CA GLU A 24 12.91 -12.10 -23.80
C GLU A 24 12.73 -13.28 -22.83
N ALA A 25 13.83 -13.75 -22.22
CA ALA A 25 13.80 -14.88 -21.29
C ALA A 25 13.10 -14.48 -19.98
N GLN A 26 13.39 -13.28 -19.47
CA GLN A 26 12.74 -12.69 -18.31
C GLN A 26 11.25 -12.43 -18.57
N PHE A 27 10.92 -11.95 -19.77
CA PHE A 27 9.54 -11.71 -20.17
C PHE A 27 8.71 -12.98 -20.12
N GLU A 28 9.16 -14.06 -20.77
CA GLU A 28 8.40 -15.33 -20.78
C GLU A 28 8.38 -16.00 -19.41
N ALA A 29 9.47 -15.93 -18.64
CA ALA A 29 9.50 -16.43 -17.26
C ALA A 29 8.49 -15.69 -16.37
N MET A 30 8.41 -14.36 -16.48
CA MET A 30 7.44 -13.56 -15.74
C MET A 30 6.01 -13.82 -16.22
N ARG A 31 5.77 -13.92 -17.54
CA ARG A 31 4.46 -14.22 -18.11
C ARG A 31 3.93 -15.56 -17.62
N GLY A 32 4.79 -16.59 -17.62
CA GLY A 32 4.45 -17.92 -17.09
C GLY A 32 4.15 -17.87 -15.58
N SER A 33 4.92 -17.10 -14.82
CA SER A 33 4.74 -16.96 -13.37
C SER A 33 3.52 -16.13 -12.96
N TYR A 34 3.06 -15.23 -13.84
CA TYR A 34 1.97 -14.29 -13.58
C TYR A 34 0.67 -14.99 -13.15
N VAL A 35 0.42 -16.19 -13.66
CA VAL A 35 -0.77 -16.99 -13.33
C VAL A 35 -0.85 -17.30 -11.82
N HIS A 36 0.27 -17.54 -11.17
CA HIS A 36 0.33 -17.85 -9.75
C HIS A 36 0.07 -16.60 -8.91
N ILE A 37 0.59 -15.46 -9.35
CA ILE A 37 0.36 -14.16 -8.70
C ILE A 37 -1.12 -13.76 -8.80
N ARG A 38 -1.74 -13.99 -9.97
CA ARG A 38 -3.18 -13.78 -10.19
C ARG A 38 -4.02 -14.65 -9.25
N ALA A 39 -3.72 -15.95 -9.19
CA ALA A 39 -4.41 -16.86 -8.29
C ALA A 39 -4.26 -16.44 -6.81
N LEU A 40 -3.06 -16.02 -6.40
CA LEU A 40 -2.81 -15.52 -5.05
C LEU A 40 -3.60 -14.24 -4.75
N THR A 41 -3.65 -13.29 -5.69
CA THR A 41 -4.41 -12.05 -5.51
C THR A 41 -5.91 -12.30 -5.44
N ASP A 42 -6.45 -13.26 -6.21
CA ASP A 42 -7.85 -13.65 -6.11
C ASP A 42 -8.18 -14.28 -4.74
N LEU A 43 -7.25 -15.06 -4.16
CA LEU A 43 -7.39 -15.64 -2.81
C LEU A 43 -7.32 -14.58 -1.70
N LEU A 44 -6.42 -13.60 -1.84
CA LEU A 44 -6.19 -12.54 -0.84
C LEU A 44 -7.25 -11.43 -0.84
N ARG A 45 -8.19 -11.46 -1.78
CA ARG A 45 -9.14 -10.38 -2.02
C ARG A 45 -10.29 -10.34 -1.01
N VAL A 46 -10.07 -9.96 0.26
CA VAL A 46 -11.06 -9.37 1.21
C VAL A 46 -10.33 -8.71 2.40
N PRO A 47 -10.53 -7.40 2.70
CA PRO A 47 -11.60 -6.97 3.62
C PRO A 47 -12.62 -6.02 2.96
N ARG A 48 -13.91 -6.37 3.05
CA ARG A 48 -15.07 -5.63 2.50
C ARG A 48 -15.51 -4.43 3.35
N SER A 49 -14.69 -3.95 4.27
CA SER A 49 -15.12 -2.95 5.26
C SER A 49 -14.23 -1.72 5.27
N ARG A 50 -14.85 -0.53 5.32
CA ARG A 50 -14.16 0.76 5.53
C ARG A 50 -13.43 0.86 6.88
N LYS A 51 -13.58 -0.13 7.77
CA LYS A 51 -12.94 -0.17 9.10
C LYS A 51 -11.59 -0.86 9.09
N THR A 52 -11.21 -1.51 7.98
CA THR A 52 -9.93 -2.19 7.88
C THR A 52 -8.94 -1.25 7.20
N GLU A 53 -8.19 -0.52 8.00
CA GLU A 53 -7.09 0.31 7.52
C GLU A 53 -6.01 -0.59 6.91
N GLY A 54 -5.42 -0.16 5.78
CA GLY A 54 -4.30 -0.86 5.18
C GLY A 54 -3.13 -0.93 6.16
N ALA A 55 -2.30 -1.97 6.06
CA ALA A 55 -1.26 -2.28 7.05
C ALA A 55 -0.25 -1.14 7.35
N HIS A 56 -0.22 -0.09 6.51
CA HIS A 56 0.58 1.11 6.74
C HIS A 56 -0.23 2.37 6.36
N VAL A 57 -1.03 2.88 7.29
CA VAL A 57 -1.48 4.28 7.23
C VAL A 57 -0.31 5.11 7.74
N PHE A 58 0.28 5.94 6.89
CA PHE A 58 1.30 6.90 7.33
C PHE A 58 0.69 7.77 8.44
N HIS A 59 1.12 7.57 9.68
CA HIS A 59 0.78 8.48 10.76
C HIS A 59 1.63 9.74 10.60
N ALA A 60 1.00 10.85 10.19
CA ALA A 60 1.62 12.15 10.38
C ALA A 60 1.91 12.32 11.88
N PRO A 61 3.10 12.79 12.28
CA PRO A 61 3.38 13.06 13.68
C PRO A 61 2.35 14.05 14.20
N MET A 62 1.52 13.61 15.14
CA MET A 62 0.67 14.51 15.91
C MET A 62 1.60 15.52 16.58
N PRO A 63 1.34 16.84 16.49
CA PRO A 63 2.10 17.81 17.25
C PRO A 63 1.99 17.41 18.73
N SER A 64 3.12 17.06 19.33
CA SER A 64 3.21 16.73 20.74
C SER A 64 2.61 17.91 21.52
N ALA A 65 1.61 17.62 22.34
CA ALA A 65 0.99 18.57 23.25
C ALA A 65 1.94 18.89 24.40
N ASP A 66 3.16 19.34 24.09
CA ASP A 66 4.10 19.88 25.05
C ASP A 66 4.15 21.39 24.87
N LYS A 67 3.32 22.07 25.67
CA LYS A 67 3.54 23.36 26.36
C LYS A 67 2.25 24.16 26.44
N GLN A 68 1.57 24.06 27.58
CA GLN A 68 1.00 25.20 28.31
C GLN A 68 0.51 24.75 29.69
N SER A 69 1.46 24.49 30.58
CA SER A 69 1.23 24.61 32.03
C SER A 69 2.30 25.56 32.59
N ALA A 70 2.23 26.82 32.14
CA ALA A 70 2.99 27.90 32.73
C ALA A 70 2.03 28.83 33.48
N SER A 71 2.27 28.91 34.79
CA SER A 71 1.83 29.93 35.76
C SER A 71 0.33 30.11 36.02
N ALA A 72 -0.20 29.32 36.94
CA ALA A 72 -1.20 29.80 37.89
C ALA A 72 -0.46 30.15 39.20
N ASP A 73 0.02 31.39 39.33
CA ASP A 73 0.10 32.07 40.62
C ASP A 73 0.43 33.55 40.44
N THR A 74 -0.58 34.40 40.56
CA THR A 74 -0.40 35.79 40.98
C THR A 74 -1.61 36.13 41.83
N SER A 75 -1.44 35.94 43.13
CA SER A 75 -2.39 36.37 44.15
C SER A 75 -2.57 37.88 44.04
N ILE A 76 -3.77 38.32 43.69
CA ILE A 76 -4.19 39.72 43.78
C ILE A 76 -4.49 39.99 45.25
N SER A 77 -3.56 40.67 45.94
CA SER A 77 -3.83 41.34 47.21
C SER A 77 -4.68 42.57 46.92
N LYS A 78 -5.88 42.60 47.49
CA LYS A 78 -6.78 43.77 47.50
C LYS A 78 -6.84 44.26 48.95
N GLU A 79 -6.46 45.53 49.10
CA GLU A 79 -6.71 46.53 50.17
C GLU A 79 -6.98 46.07 51.60
#